data_AF-A0A6S6UC92-F1
#
_entry.id   AF-A0A6S6UC92-F1
#
_cell.length_a   1.000
_cell.length_b   1.000
_cell.length_c   1.000
_cell.angle_alpha   90.00
_cell.angle_beta   90.00
_cell.angle_gamma   90.00
#
_symmetry.space_group_name_H-M   'P 1'
#
loop_
_entity.id
_entity.type
_entity.pdbx_description
1 polymer ?
#
loop_
_entity_poly.entity_id
_entity_poly.type
_entity_poly.pdbx_seq_one_letter_code
_entity_poly.pdbx_strand_id
1 'polypeptide(L)'
;MYVGRFAPTPSGPLHFGSLLAAMTSYLEARSQQGRWLLRIEDIDKPREVSGAADQIIRALGSYGFQWDGDIEYQSTRIEAYQQALTKLSAYTYPCTCSRQKIRTNAKPGTLGLIYPGNCRNSKQAPENKQYAIR
;
A
#
# COMPACT_ATOMS: atom_id res chain seq x y z
N MET A 1 21.73 -9.29 -5.40
CA MET A 1 21.21 -9.78 -4.10
C MET A 1 19.70 -9.62 -4.12
N TYR A 2 18.94 -10.68 -3.82
CA TYR A 2 17.47 -10.62 -3.78
C TYR A 2 17.00 -9.85 -2.53
N VAL A 3 15.93 -9.07 -2.65
CA VAL A 3 15.28 -8.37 -1.53
C VAL A 3 13.77 -8.57 -1.62
N GLY A 4 13.25 -9.43 -0.75
CA GLY A 4 11.83 -9.64 -0.54
C GLY A 4 11.28 -8.78 0.60
N ARG A 5 9.96 -8.73 0.74
CA ARG A 5 9.30 -8.09 1.88
C ARG A 5 7.94 -8.71 2.17
N PHE A 6 7.52 -8.65 3.43
CA PHE A 6 6.13 -8.80 3.83
C PHE A 6 5.59 -7.44 4.30
N ALA A 7 4.44 -7.03 3.74
CA ALA A 7 3.90 -5.68 3.94
C ALA A 7 2.43 -5.69 4.40
N PRO A 8 2.14 -6.12 5.65
CA PRO A 8 0.76 -6.24 6.13
C PRO A 8 0.15 -4.88 6.48
N THR A 9 -1.13 -4.72 6.19
CA THR A 9 -1.95 -3.63 6.76
C THR A 9 -2.45 -4.06 8.14
N PRO A 10 -2.29 -3.25 9.21
CA PRO A 10 -2.70 -3.60 10.57
C PRO A 10 -4.22 -3.43 10.80
N SER A 11 -5.04 -4.02 9.94
CA SER A 11 -6.51 -3.95 10.02
C SER A 11 -7.14 -5.07 10.87
N GLY A 12 -6.32 -5.83 11.59
CA GLY A 12 -6.72 -6.96 12.42
C GLY A 12 -5.55 -7.94 12.63
N PRO A 13 -5.79 -9.06 13.32
CA PRO A 13 -4.78 -10.09 13.52
C PRO A 13 -4.27 -10.70 12.21
N LEU A 14 -3.06 -11.28 12.26
CA LEU A 14 -2.48 -12.02 11.14
C LEU A 14 -3.37 -13.24 10.80
N HIS A 15 -4.06 -13.19 9.66
CA HIS A 15 -4.89 -14.30 9.18
C HIS A 15 -4.09 -15.29 8.34
N PHE A 16 -4.65 -16.48 8.12
CA PHE A 16 -3.97 -17.59 7.42
C PHE A 16 -3.41 -17.21 6.04
N GLY A 17 -4.19 -16.54 5.20
CA GLY A 17 -3.73 -16.08 3.89
C GLY A 17 -2.53 -15.13 3.96
N SER A 18 -2.49 -14.24 4.96
CA SER A 18 -1.35 -13.36 5.19
C SER A 18 -0.13 -14.12 5.71
N LEU A 19 -0.32 -15.12 6.57
CA LEU A 19 0.74 -16.01 7.02
C LEU A 19 1.35 -16.79 5.86
N LEU A 20 0.53 -17.30 4.94
CA LEU A 20 1.00 -17.98 3.73
C LEU A 20 1.85 -17.03 2.86
N ALA A 21 1.40 -15.79 2.65
CA ALA A 21 2.16 -14.79 1.90
C ALA A 21 3.49 -14.39 2.59
N ALA A 22 3.49 -14.29 3.93
CA ALA A 22 4.70 -14.07 4.70
C ALA A 22 5.67 -15.25 4.52
N MET A 23 5.17 -16.48 4.63
CA MET A 23 5.97 -17.70 4.47
C MET A 23 6.60 -17.81 3.09
N THR A 24 5.81 -17.62 2.02
CA THR A 24 6.32 -17.75 0.65
C THR A 24 7.38 -16.70 0.35
N SER A 25 7.12 -15.42 0.68
CA SER A 25 8.10 -14.35 0.47
C SER A 25 9.37 -14.51 1.32
N TYR A 26 9.24 -15.05 2.54
CA TYR A 26 10.38 -15.35 3.41
C TYR A 26 11.25 -16.47 2.84
N LEU A 27 10.65 -17.60 2.48
CA LEU A 27 11.37 -18.76 1.93
C LEU A 27 12.03 -18.41 0.60
N GLU A 28 11.39 -17.60 -0.25
CA GLU A 28 11.97 -17.12 -1.50
C GLU A 28 13.21 -16.24 -1.27
N ALA A 29 13.18 -15.36 -0.26
CA ALA A 29 14.34 -14.57 0.11
C ALA A 29 15.48 -15.45 0.66
N ARG A 30 15.16 -16.40 1.54
CA ARG A 30 16.17 -17.28 2.16
C ARG A 30 16.79 -18.25 1.16
N SER A 31 16.02 -18.80 0.22
CA SER A 31 16.56 -19.70 -0.83
C SER A 31 17.55 -19.00 -1.76
N GLN A 32 17.40 -17.68 -1.93
CA GLN A 32 18.29 -16.84 -2.75
C GLN A 32 19.38 -16.15 -1.93
N GLN A 33 19.54 -16.50 -0.65
CA GLN A 33 20.48 -15.84 0.27
C GLN A 33 20.30 -14.29 0.27
N GLY A 34 19.04 -13.87 0.10
CA GLY A 34 18.63 -12.48 0.03
C GLY A 34 18.16 -11.94 1.38
N ARG A 35 17.69 -10.69 1.33
CA ARG A 35 17.08 -10.01 2.47
C ARG A 35 15.57 -10.15 2.45
N TRP A 36 14.94 -10.26 3.60
CA TRP A 36 13.49 -10.22 3.77
C TRP A 36 13.11 -9.11 4.75
N LEU A 37 12.40 -8.10 4.27
CA LEU A 37 12.06 -6.90 5.05
C LEU A 37 10.64 -6.97 5.59
N LEU A 38 10.38 -6.32 6.73
CA LEU A 38 9.03 -6.15 7.28
C LEU A 38 8.61 -4.67 7.18
N ARG A 39 7.43 -4.41 6.60
CA ARG A 39 6.86 -3.06 6.52
C ARG A 39 5.39 -3.03 6.91
N ILE A 40 5.03 -2.31 7.96
CA ILE A 40 3.63 -2.15 8.36
C ILE A 40 2.97 -1.05 7.50
N GLU A 41 1.92 -1.40 6.77
CA GLU A 41 1.17 -0.49 5.88
C GLU A 41 0.04 0.23 6.66
N ASP A 42 0.42 1.12 7.57
CA ASP A 42 -0.45 1.82 8.53
C ASP A 42 -0.95 3.21 8.07
N ILE A 43 -0.98 3.46 6.75
CA ILE A 43 -1.39 4.77 6.22
C ILE A 43 -2.91 5.01 6.28
N ASP A 44 -3.70 3.93 6.39
CA ASP A 44 -5.17 4.00 6.45
C ASP A 44 -5.66 3.95 7.90
N LYS A 45 -5.56 5.10 8.58
CA LYS A 45 -5.94 5.22 10.00
C LYS A 45 -7.36 4.75 10.33
N PRO A 46 -8.40 5.00 9.51
CA PRO A 46 -9.73 4.45 9.76
C PRO A 46 -9.81 2.91 9.74
N ARG A 47 -8.92 2.23 9.01
CA ARG A 47 -8.86 0.77 8.94
C ARG A 47 -7.91 0.15 9.95
N GLU A 48 -7.08 0.96 10.62
CA GLU A 48 -6.11 0.49 11.59
C GLU A 48 -6.81 0.05 12.88
N VAL A 49 -6.49 -1.16 13.35
CA VAL A 49 -6.94 -1.69 14.64
C VAL A 49 -5.82 -1.50 15.65
N SER A 50 -6.13 -0.84 16.77
CA SER A 50 -5.16 -0.59 17.84
C SER A 50 -4.50 -1.90 18.31
N GLY A 51 -3.17 -1.91 18.34
CA GLY A 51 -2.35 -3.07 18.73
C GLY A 51 -2.26 -4.19 17.69
N ALA A 52 -2.91 -4.09 16.53
CA ALA A 52 -2.84 -5.11 15.49
C ALA A 52 -1.43 -5.24 14.90
N ALA A 53 -0.72 -4.12 14.70
CA ALA A 53 0.67 -4.16 14.24
C ALA A 53 1.55 -5.00 15.17
N ASP A 54 1.48 -4.75 16.48
CA ASP A 54 2.26 -5.50 17.46
C ASP A 54 1.87 -6.98 17.52
N GLN A 55 0.57 -7.29 17.39
CA GLN A 55 0.09 -8.68 17.32
C GLN A 55 0.65 -9.40 16.09
N ILE A 56 0.68 -8.75 14.94
CA ILE A 56 1.25 -9.29 13.71
C ILE A 56 2.76 -9.55 13.90
N ILE A 57 3.50 -8.56 14.41
CA ILE A 57 4.94 -8.66 14.64
C ILE A 57 5.26 -9.83 15.60
N ARG A 58 4.52 -9.92 16.71
CA ARG A 58 4.66 -11.05 17.66
C ARG A 58 4.32 -12.38 17.01
N ALA A 59 3.25 -12.48 16.25
CA ALA A 59 2.87 -13.72 15.57
C ALA A 59 3.96 -14.20 14.60
N LEU A 60 4.51 -13.29 13.79
CA LEU A 60 5.62 -13.61 12.89
C LEU A 60 6.84 -14.13 13.66
N GLY A 61 7.21 -13.46 14.75
CA GLY A 61 8.30 -13.92 15.64
C GLY A 61 8.04 -15.32 16.22
N SER A 62 6.82 -15.60 16.68
CA SER A 62 6.43 -16.91 17.22
C SER A 62 6.51 -18.04 16.19
N TYR A 63 6.34 -17.74 14.90
CA TYR A 63 6.52 -18.70 13.81
C TYR A 63 7.98 -18.83 13.33
N GLY A 64 8.92 -18.10 13.95
CA GLY A 64 10.34 -18.16 13.62
C GLY A 64 10.75 -17.31 12.41
N PHE A 65 9.90 -16.40 11.95
CA PHE A 65 10.28 -15.45 10.90
C PHE A 65 11.31 -14.45 11.42
N GLN A 66 12.35 -14.22 10.62
CA GLN A 66 13.42 -13.26 10.91
C GLN A 66 13.49 -12.26 9.76
N TRP A 67 13.17 -10.99 10.01
CA TRP A 67 13.33 -9.92 9.04
C TRP A 67 14.68 -9.21 9.19
N ASP A 68 15.17 -8.64 8.09
CA ASP A 68 16.52 -8.10 7.98
C ASP A 68 16.52 -6.56 8.04
N GLY A 69 16.94 -6.00 9.18
CA GLY A 69 16.96 -4.56 9.45
C GLY A 69 15.74 -4.10 10.24
N ASP A 70 15.54 -2.78 10.29
CA ASP A 70 14.45 -2.18 11.05
C ASP A 70 13.08 -2.42 10.41
N ILE A 71 12.04 -2.45 11.25
CA ILE A 71 10.66 -2.48 10.78
C ILE A 71 10.31 -1.10 10.25
N GLU A 72 9.87 -1.05 8.99
CA GLU A 72 9.40 0.19 8.37
C GLU A 72 7.91 0.39 8.62
N TYR A 73 7.50 1.62 8.92
CA TYR A 73 6.09 1.99 9.05
C TYR A 73 5.72 2.95 7.93
N GLN A 74 4.65 2.67 7.21
CA GLN A 74 4.28 3.48 6.04
C GLN A 74 3.98 4.93 6.41
N SER A 75 3.40 5.16 7.59
CA SER A 75 3.09 6.48 8.12
C SER A 75 4.31 7.38 8.36
N THR A 76 5.51 6.82 8.54
CA THR A 76 6.74 7.60 8.70
C THR A 76 7.36 8.02 7.36
N ARG A 77 6.80 7.54 6.23
CA ARG A 77 7.38 7.70 4.88
C ARG A 77 6.68 8.74 4.01
N ILE A 78 5.89 9.63 4.61
CA ILE A 78 5.11 10.65 3.87
C ILE A 78 5.98 11.47 2.93
N GLU A 79 7.17 11.88 3.38
CA GLU A 79 8.09 12.67 2.55
C GLU A 79 8.53 11.91 1.29
N ALA A 80 8.85 10.61 1.40
CA ALA A 80 9.23 9.79 0.26
C ALA A 80 8.10 9.70 -0.79
N TYR A 81 6.84 9.66 -0.35
CA TYR A 81 5.69 9.67 -1.26
C TYR A 81 5.48 11.03 -1.92
N GLN A 82 5.67 12.12 -1.18
CA GLN A 82 5.62 13.48 -1.74
C GLN A 82 6.70 13.67 -2.81
N GLN A 83 7.94 13.26 -2.54
CA GLN A 83 9.03 13.32 -3.51
C GLN A 83 8.73 12.47 -4.76
N ALA A 84 8.15 11.28 -4.60
CA ALA A 84 7.73 10.45 -5.72
C ALA A 84 6.62 11.13 -6.54
N LEU A 85 5.62 11.73 -5.89
CA LEU A 85 4.55 12.49 -6.56
C LEU A 85 5.10 13.70 -7.32
N THR A 86 6.06 14.43 -6.76
CA THR A 86 6.72 15.55 -7.45
C THR A 86 7.40 15.09 -8.73
N LYS A 87 8.11 13.95 -8.69
CA LYS A 87 8.76 13.36 -9.89
C LYS A 87 7.74 12.89 -10.94
N LEU A 88 6.57 12.45 -10.50
CA LEU A 88 5.49 11.98 -11.36
C LEU A 88 4.49 13.07 -11.76
N SER A 89 4.77 14.34 -11.44
CA SER A 89 3.84 15.46 -11.65
C SER A 89 3.47 15.65 -13.13
N ALA A 90 4.36 15.33 -14.07
CA ALA A 90 4.08 15.35 -15.50
C ALA A 90 3.15 14.22 -15.99
N TYR A 91 3.00 13.15 -15.20
CA TYR A 91 2.22 11.95 -15.54
C TYR A 91 0.96 11.79 -14.69
N THR A 92 0.67 12.77 -13.82
CA THR A 92 -0.46 12.73 -12.89
C THR A 92 -1.34 13.97 -13.05
N TYR A 93 -2.60 13.86 -12.63
CA TYR A 93 -3.54 14.98 -12.67
C TYR A 93 -4.52 14.96 -11.49
N PRO A 94 -5.03 16.13 -11.06
CA PRO A 94 -6.04 16.20 -10.03
C PRO A 94 -7.39 15.67 -10.52
N CYS A 95 -8.00 14.79 -9.73
CA CYS A 95 -9.30 14.20 -9.99
C CYS A 95 -10.31 14.59 -8.91
N THR A 96 -11.35 15.31 -9.32
CA THR A 96 -12.46 15.77 -8.47
C THR A 96 -13.70 14.90 -8.57
N CYS A 97 -13.64 13.78 -9.29
CA CYS A 97 -14.78 12.89 -9.46
C CYS A 97 -15.13 12.21 -8.14
N SER A 98 -16.39 12.28 -7.73
CA SER A 98 -16.90 11.48 -6.62
C SER A 98 -16.86 9.98 -6.96
N ARG A 99 -16.79 9.12 -5.94
CA ARG A 99 -16.86 7.66 -6.12
C ARG A 99 -18.11 7.23 -6.90
N GLN A 100 -19.26 7.87 -6.64
CA GLN A 100 -20.49 7.63 -7.38
C GLN A 100 -20.35 8.01 -8.86
N LYS A 101 -19.83 9.19 -9.17
CA LYS A 101 -19.62 9.63 -10.57
C LYS A 101 -18.69 8.68 -11.32
N ILE A 102 -17.63 8.21 -10.67
CA ILE A 102 -16.73 7.20 -11.25
C ILE A 102 -17.52 5.92 -11.54
N ARG A 103 -18.24 5.38 -10.55
CA ARG A 103 -18.99 4.12 -10.70
C ARG A 103 -20.03 4.18 -11.82
N THR A 104 -20.74 5.29 -11.95
CA THR A 104 -21.77 5.49 -12.99
C THR A 104 -21.19 5.55 -14.40
N ASN A 105 -19.99 6.12 -14.58
CA ASN A 105 -19.39 6.32 -15.90
C ASN A 105 -18.31 5.30 -16.25
N ALA A 106 -17.90 4.46 -15.30
CA ALA A 106 -16.88 3.45 -15.50
C ALA A 106 -17.41 2.30 -16.35
N LYS A 107 -16.53 1.76 -17.19
CA LYS A 107 -16.78 0.52 -17.93
C LYS A 107 -16.22 -0.66 -17.12
N PRO A 108 -16.86 -1.84 -17.16
CA PRO A 108 -16.27 -3.05 -16.57
C PRO A 108 -15.01 -3.43 -17.36
N GLY A 109 -13.96 -3.77 -16.62
CA GLY A 109 -12.75 -4.42 -17.11
C GLY A 109 -12.53 -5.75 -16.39
N THR A 110 -11.52 -6.49 -16.81
CA THR A 110 -11.18 -7.82 -16.27
C THR A 110 -10.86 -7.81 -14.78
N LEU A 111 -10.33 -6.69 -14.25
CA LEU A 111 -9.97 -6.50 -12.84
C LEU A 111 -10.90 -5.54 -12.09
N GLY A 112 -12.09 -5.26 -12.65
CA GLY A 112 -13.06 -4.33 -12.08
C GLY A 112 -13.26 -3.07 -12.92
N LEU A 113 -13.85 -2.04 -12.31
CA LEU A 113 -14.26 -0.83 -13.01
C LEU A 113 -13.07 0.00 -13.49
N ILE A 114 -13.02 0.29 -14.79
CA ILE A 114 -11.99 1.14 -15.40
C ILE A 114 -12.36 2.60 -15.21
N TYR A 115 -11.43 3.40 -14.66
CA TYR A 115 -11.65 4.83 -14.48
C TYR A 115 -11.91 5.52 -15.84
N PRO A 116 -13.03 6.27 -15.99
CA PRO A 116 -13.47 6.83 -17.27
C PRO A 116 -12.64 8.00 -17.82
N GLY A 117 -11.66 8.51 -17.08
CA GLY A 117 -10.76 9.55 -17.61
C GLY A 117 -11.33 10.98 -17.61
N ASN A 118 -12.47 11.25 -16.97
CA ASN A 118 -13.14 12.56 -17.05
C ASN A 118 -12.29 13.76 -16.63
N CYS A 119 -11.32 13.57 -15.72
CA CYS A 119 -10.44 14.65 -15.25
C CYS A 119 -9.06 14.65 -15.93
N ARG A 120 -8.79 13.75 -16.88
CA ARG A 120 -7.45 13.57 -17.46
C ARG A 120 -6.86 14.83 -18.08
N ASN A 121 -7.72 15.65 -18.67
CA ASN A 121 -7.30 16.89 -19.33
C ASN A 121 -7.36 18.12 -18.40
N SER A 122 -7.76 17.95 -17.14
CA SER A 122 -7.75 19.02 -16.14
C SER A 122 -6.33 19.24 -15.64
N LYS A 123 -5.67 20.29 -16.14
CA LYS A 123 -4.27 20.60 -15.82
C LYS A 123 -4.06 21.26 -14.45
N GLN A 124 -5.12 21.79 -13.83
CA GLN A 124 -5.02 22.55 -12.59
C GLN A 124 -5.85 21.94 -11.48
N ALA A 125 -5.26 21.92 -10.28
CA ALA A 125 -5.96 21.53 -9.07
C ALA A 125 -7.00 22.62 -8.73
N PRO A 126 -8.22 22.25 -8.32
CA PRO A 126 -9.21 23.22 -7.88
C PRO A 126 -8.76 23.88 -6.56
N GLU A 127 -8.89 25.19 -6.45
CA GLU A 127 -8.48 25.93 -5.24
C GLU A 127 -9.33 25.59 -4.00
N ASN A 128 -10.60 25.20 -4.19
CA ASN A 128 -11.57 25.01 -3.10
C ASN A 128 -12.31 23.68 -3.17
N LYS A 129 -11.64 22.61 -3.60
CA LYS A 129 -12.27 21.29 -3.68
C LYS A 129 -11.27 20.20 -3.36
N GLN A 130 -11.68 19.24 -2.54
CA GLN A 130 -10.87 18.04 -2.33
C GLN A 130 -10.73 17.27 -3.65
N TYR A 131 -9.51 16.81 -3.93
CA TYR A 131 -9.19 16.00 -5.10
C TYR A 131 -8.24 14.86 -4.73
N ALA A 132 -8.27 13.80 -5.53
CA ALA A 132 -7.24 12.77 -5.51
C ALA A 132 -6.25 13.03 -6.64
N ILE A 133 -4.98 12.67 -6.48
CA ILE A 133 -4.04 12.59 -7.60
C ILE A 133 -4.27 11.25 -8.30
N ARG A 134 -4.41 11.28 -9.63
CA ARG A 134 -4.54 10.09 -10.50
C ARG A 134 -3.43 10.03 -11.52
#